data_AF-A0A9E5K6V3-F1
#
_entry.id   AF-A0A9E5K6V3-F1
#
_cell.length_a   1.000
_cell.length_b   1.000
_cell.length_c   1.000
_cell.angle_alpha   90.00
_cell.angle_beta   90.00
_cell.angle_gamma   90.00
#
_symmetry.space_group_name_H-M   'P 1'
#
loop_
_entity.id
_entity.type
_entity.pdbx_description
1 polymer ?
#
loop_
_entity_poly.entity_id
_entity_poly.type
_entity_poly.pdbx_seq_one_letter_code
_entity_poly.pdbx_strand_id
1 'polypeptide(L)'
;MKRYQISSYHEIYEDSYEEGELDRVNSYEIDPHTIEADTPMEAIAKYYNSYMPTEFKPENAMLDDEQANIVYYSSLEDESGLKPSEDELAEWMEGRMKLYANNATIFVYELVEVDLTSVIKSH
;
A
#
# COMPACT_ATOMS: atom_id res chain seq x y z
N MET A 1 11.45 -4.93 19.06
CA MET A 1 10.48 -4.30 18.15
C MET A 1 10.92 -2.90 17.83
N LYS A 2 10.90 -2.57 16.54
CA LYS A 2 11.14 -1.24 16.01
C LYS A 2 9.80 -0.53 15.81
N ARG A 3 9.84 0.79 15.66
CA ARG A 3 8.67 1.62 15.32
C ARG A 3 8.83 2.13 13.91
N TYR A 4 7.81 1.93 13.10
CA TYR A 4 7.75 2.40 11.73
C TYR A 4 6.62 3.41 11.59
N GLN A 5 6.87 4.53 10.93
CA GLN A 5 5.82 5.41 10.43
C GLN A 5 5.51 5.00 9.00
N ILE A 6 4.24 4.65 8.73
CA ILE A 6 3.76 4.22 7.42
C ILE A 6 2.59 5.11 7.00
N SER A 7 2.63 5.60 5.78
CA SER A 7 1.53 6.27 5.09
C SER A 7 1.43 5.75 3.67
N SER A 8 0.29 5.92 3.02
CA SER A 8 0.11 5.50 1.63
C SER A 8 -0.76 6.46 0.83
N TYR A 9 -0.45 6.58 -0.45
CA TYR A 9 -1.28 7.26 -1.44
C TYR A 9 -1.76 6.23 -2.45
N HIS A 10 -3.06 6.22 -2.73
CA HIS A 10 -3.75 5.23 -3.56
C HIS A 10 -4.40 5.92 -4.74
N GLU A 11 -4.20 5.36 -5.92
CA GLU A 11 -4.91 5.73 -7.15
C GLU A 11 -5.66 4.53 -7.67
N ILE A 12 -6.96 4.73 -7.91
CA ILE A 12 -7.88 3.69 -8.34
C ILE A 12 -8.23 3.95 -9.80
N TYR A 13 -8.02 2.94 -10.63
CA TYR A 13 -8.29 2.96 -12.05
C TYR A 13 -9.33 1.90 -12.39
N GLU A 14 -10.20 2.16 -13.36
CA GLU A 14 -10.94 1.07 -13.98
C GLU A 14 -9.95 0.12 -14.65
N ASP A 15 -10.25 -1.17 -14.60
CA ASP A 15 -9.41 -2.19 -15.20
C ASP A 15 -10.28 -3.21 -15.97
N SER A 16 -9.86 -3.52 -17.19
CA SER A 16 -10.42 -4.60 -17.99
C SER A 16 -9.32 -5.57 -18.41
N TYR A 17 -9.67 -6.84 -18.58
CA TYR A 17 -8.68 -7.84 -18.98
C TYR A 17 -8.03 -7.57 -20.34
N GLU A 18 -8.77 -6.98 -21.29
CA GLU A 18 -8.27 -6.74 -22.65
C GLU A 18 -7.38 -5.50 -22.76
N GLU A 19 -7.76 -4.42 -22.08
CA GLU A 19 -7.09 -3.11 -22.19
C GLU A 19 -6.13 -2.83 -21.03
N GLY A 20 -6.24 -3.59 -19.93
CA GLY A 20 -5.56 -3.34 -18.67
C GLY A 20 -6.14 -2.13 -17.95
N GLU A 21 -5.24 -1.33 -17.35
CA GLU A 21 -5.57 -0.09 -16.66
C GLU A 21 -6.13 0.97 -17.61
N LEU A 22 -7.29 1.51 -17.25
CA LEU A 22 -8.03 2.53 -18.00
C LEU A 22 -8.04 3.87 -17.23
N ASP A 23 -9.19 4.53 -17.15
CA ASP A 23 -9.31 5.85 -16.54
C ASP A 23 -9.23 5.78 -15.01
N ARG A 24 -8.55 6.77 -14.42
CA ARG A 24 -8.54 6.98 -12.97
C ARG A 24 -9.92 7.40 -12.49
N VAL A 25 -10.50 6.63 -11.57
CA VAL A 25 -11.83 6.88 -11.00
C VAL A 25 -11.79 7.47 -9.59
N ASN A 26 -10.72 7.22 -8.84
CA ASN A 26 -10.60 7.73 -7.48
C ASN A 26 -9.13 7.88 -7.06
N SER A 27 -8.88 8.68 -6.03
CA SER A 27 -7.64 8.66 -5.28
C SER A 27 -7.86 9.05 -3.84
N TYR A 28 -7.04 8.50 -2.95
CA TYR A 28 -7.07 8.82 -1.53
C TYR A 28 -5.70 8.63 -0.90
N GLU A 29 -5.52 9.24 0.26
CA GLU A 29 -4.34 9.07 1.10
C GLU A 29 -4.75 8.54 2.46
N ILE A 30 -3.88 7.76 3.08
CA ILE A 30 -4.00 7.34 4.47
C ILE A 30 -2.91 8.03 5.26
N ASP A 31 -3.35 8.73 6.30
CA ASP A 31 -2.48 9.49 7.19
C ASP A 31 -1.38 8.62 7.80
N PRO A 32 -0.23 9.21 8.17
CA PRO A 32 0.85 8.45 8.79
C PRO A 32 0.44 7.76 10.09
N HIS A 33 0.60 6.44 10.14
CA HIS A 33 0.39 5.61 11.32
C HIS A 33 1.70 5.03 11.85
N THR A 34 1.81 4.90 13.17
CA THR A 34 2.96 4.21 13.79
C THR A 34 2.63 2.74 14.01
N ILE A 35 3.49 1.86 13.48
CA ILE A 35 3.37 0.41 13.56
C ILE A 35 4.59 -0.17 14.28
N GLU A 36 4.35 -1.09 15.22
CA GLU A 36 5.41 -1.85 15.87
C GLU A 36 5.62 -3.21 15.17
N ALA A 37 6.84 -3.46 14.70
CA ALA A 37 7.22 -4.69 14.01
C ALA A 37 8.72 -4.94 14.13
N ASP A 38 9.17 -6.14 13.76
CA ASP A 38 10.59 -6.47 13.75
C ASP A 38 11.25 -6.17 12.39
N THR A 39 10.46 -6.09 11.31
CA THR A 39 10.94 -5.73 9.96
C THR A 39 10.01 -4.71 9.27
N PRO A 40 10.51 -3.95 8.28
CA PRO A 40 9.67 -3.03 7.50
C PRO A 40 8.51 -3.76 6.79
N MET A 41 8.78 -4.95 6.23
CA MET A 41 7.76 -5.73 5.50
C MET A 41 6.63 -6.21 6.43
N GLU A 42 7.00 -6.67 7.63
CA GLU A 42 6.01 -7.02 8.65
C GLU A 42 5.19 -5.79 9.10
N ALA A 43 5.83 -4.62 9.17
CA ALA A 43 5.13 -3.37 9.49
C ALA A 43 4.10 -3.01 8.40
N ILE A 44 4.45 -3.16 7.12
CA ILE A 44 3.51 -2.94 5.99
C ILE A 44 2.34 -3.92 6.07
N ALA A 45 2.60 -5.21 6.30
CA ALA A 45 1.54 -6.21 6.41
C ALA A 45 0.58 -5.91 7.58
N LYS A 46 1.11 -5.49 8.74
CA LYS A 46 0.31 -5.06 9.90
C LYS A 46 -0.48 -3.79 9.63
N TYR A 47 0.10 -2.84 8.90
CA TYR A 47 -0.57 -1.61 8.47
C TYR A 47 -1.78 -1.93 7.59
N TYR A 48 -1.62 -2.74 6.54
CA TYR A 48 -2.73 -3.16 5.68
C TYR A 48 -3.82 -3.88 6.48
N ASN A 49 -3.46 -4.85 7.32
CA ASN A 49 -4.45 -5.56 8.15
C ASN A 49 -5.21 -4.65 9.14
N SER A 50 -4.69 -3.45 9.43
CA SER A 50 -5.31 -2.51 10.38
C SER A 50 -6.14 -1.44 9.68
N TYR A 51 -5.75 -1.02 8.48
CA TYR A 51 -6.29 0.18 7.82
C TYR A 51 -6.83 -0.07 6.41
N MET A 52 -6.58 -1.24 5.82
CA MET A 52 -7.03 -1.60 4.48
C MET A 52 -8.04 -2.74 4.54
N PRO A 53 -9.02 -2.76 3.62
CA PRO A 53 -9.97 -3.87 3.48
C PRO A 53 -9.33 -5.14 2.92
N THR A 54 -8.15 -5.02 2.30
CA THR A 54 -7.42 -6.12 1.63
C THR A 54 -6.14 -6.48 2.37
N GLU A 55 -5.79 -7.77 2.33
CA GLU A 55 -4.52 -8.27 2.86
C GLU A 55 -3.37 -7.84 1.94
N PHE A 56 -2.25 -7.41 2.55
CA PHE A 56 -1.03 -7.12 1.82
C PHE A 56 -0.36 -8.39 1.30
N LYS A 57 -0.09 -8.41 0.00
CA LYS A 57 0.62 -9.50 -0.67
C LYS A 57 2.00 -9.06 -1.15
N PRO A 58 3.10 -9.53 -0.54
CA PRO A 58 4.45 -9.10 -0.93
C PRO A 58 4.79 -9.34 -2.40
N GLU A 59 4.17 -10.34 -3.04
CA GLU A 59 4.33 -10.62 -4.47
C GLU A 59 3.80 -9.52 -5.40
N ASN A 60 2.92 -8.66 -4.88
CA ASN A 60 2.36 -7.51 -5.58
C ASN A 60 3.15 -6.21 -5.31
N ALA A 61 4.24 -6.30 -4.54
CA ALA A 61 5.01 -5.16 -4.09
C ALA A 61 6.34 -5.05 -4.86
N MET A 62 6.74 -3.81 -5.15
CA MET A 62 8.02 -3.47 -5.76
C MET A 62 8.67 -2.36 -4.96
N LEU A 63 9.94 -2.52 -4.61
CA LEU A 63 10.72 -1.44 -3.99
C LEU A 63 11.10 -0.41 -5.05
N ASP A 64 11.11 0.86 -4.67
CA ASP A 64 11.66 1.91 -5.53
C ASP A 64 13.19 1.77 -5.63
N ASP A 65 13.73 1.85 -6.86
CA ASP A 65 15.15 1.67 -7.15
C ASP A 65 16.02 2.83 -6.64
N GLU A 66 15.43 4.02 -6.46
CA GLU A 66 16.13 5.24 -6.04
C GLU A 66 15.91 5.56 -4.56
N GLN A 67 14.76 5.16 -3.99
CA GLN A 67 14.32 5.49 -2.64
C GLN A 67 13.96 4.24 -1.83
N ALA A 68 14.88 3.82 -0.95
CA ALA A 68 14.72 2.61 -0.12
C ALA A 68 13.50 2.63 0.84
N ASN A 69 12.86 3.78 1.05
CA ASN A 69 11.70 3.96 1.92
C ASN A 69 10.36 3.98 1.15
N ILE A 70 10.38 3.72 -0.16
CA ILE A 70 9.17 3.71 -1.01
C ILE A 70 8.91 2.29 -1.51
N VAL A 71 7.65 1.86 -1.40
CA VAL A 71 7.15 0.61 -1.95
C VAL A 71 5.95 0.91 -2.84
N TYR A 72 6.03 0.51 -4.10
CA TYR A 72 4.87 0.48 -4.99
C TYR A 72 4.12 -0.83 -4.78
N TYR A 73 2.81 -0.78 -4.73
CA TYR A 73 1.94 -1.94 -4.56
C TYR A 73 0.77 -1.84 -5.52
N SER A 74 0.39 -2.94 -6.15
CA SER A 74 -0.78 -2.99 -7.04
C SER A 74 -1.67 -4.17 -6.70
N SER A 75 -2.97 -3.93 -6.58
CA SER A 75 -3.96 -5.00 -6.40
C SER A 75 -5.20 -4.75 -7.24
N LEU A 76 -5.78 -5.84 -7.72
CA LEU A 76 -7.09 -5.82 -8.35
C LEU A 76 -8.18 -5.95 -7.27
N GLU A 77 -9.18 -5.08 -7.35
CA GLU A 77 -10.25 -4.91 -6.37
C GLU A 77 -11.63 -4.91 -7.05
N ASP A 78 -12.67 -5.29 -6.29
CA ASP A 78 -14.07 -5.14 -6.70
C ASP A 78 -14.57 -3.69 -6.50
N GLU A 79 -15.83 -3.43 -6.83
CA GLU A 79 -16.44 -2.09 -6.67
C GLU A 79 -16.49 -1.59 -5.22
N SER A 80 -16.33 -2.49 -4.24
CA SER A 80 -16.31 -2.19 -2.82
C SER A 80 -14.89 -2.04 -2.26
N GLY A 81 -13.85 -2.11 -3.11
CA GLY A 81 -12.45 -2.06 -2.70
C GLY A 81 -11.98 -3.34 -2.00
N LEU A 82 -12.67 -4.46 -2.20
CA LEU A 82 -12.32 -5.76 -1.63
C LEU A 82 -11.62 -6.63 -2.67
N LYS A 83 -11.00 -7.72 -2.19
CA LYS A 83 -10.44 -8.73 -3.08
C LYS A 83 -11.58 -9.34 -3.93
N PRO A 84 -11.49 -9.35 -5.27
CA PRO A 84 -12.48 -9.98 -6.12
C PRO A 84 -12.61 -11.47 -5.80
N SER A 85 -13.83 -11.97 -5.89
CA SER A 85 -14.14 -13.40 -5.83
C SER A 85 -13.58 -14.14 -7.05
N GLU A 86 -13.52 -15.47 -6.97
CA GLU A 86 -13.07 -16.30 -8.10
C GLU A 86 -14.01 -16.16 -9.31
N ASP A 87 -15.30 -16.00 -9.08
CA ASP A 87 -16.29 -15.79 -10.14
C ASP A 87 -16.08 -14.43 -10.82
N GLU A 88 -15.90 -13.35 -10.06
CA GLU A 88 -15.62 -12.02 -10.61
C GLU A 88 -14.32 -11.98 -11.41
N LEU A 89 -13.26 -12.66 -10.94
CA LEU A 89 -12.03 -12.81 -11.70
C LEU A 89 -12.26 -13.54 -13.02
N ALA A 90 -13.07 -14.61 -13.01
CA ALA A 90 -13.41 -15.34 -14.24
C ALA A 90 -14.20 -14.46 -15.21
N GLU A 91 -15.19 -13.69 -14.72
CA GLU A 91 -15.95 -12.76 -15.57
C GLU A 91 -15.09 -11.64 -16.13
N TRP A 92 -14.17 -11.10 -15.33
CA TRP A 92 -13.20 -10.08 -15.77
C TRP A 92 -12.27 -10.64 -16.85
N MET A 93 -11.72 -11.84 -16.66
CA MET A 93 -10.88 -12.53 -17.66
C MET A 93 -11.62 -12.83 -18.97
N GLU A 94 -12.94 -12.96 -18.92
CA GLU A 94 -13.81 -13.14 -20.09
C GLU A 94 -14.28 -11.81 -20.71
N GLY A 95 -13.85 -10.66 -20.17
CA GLY A 95 -14.25 -9.32 -20.63
C GLY A 95 -15.71 -8.98 -20.33
N ARG A 96 -16.35 -9.72 -19.42
CA ARG A 96 -17.78 -9.55 -19.07
C ARG A 96 -18.02 -8.52 -17.96
N MET A 97 -16.99 -8.16 -17.21
CA MET A 97 -17.05 -7.10 -16.21
C MET A 97 -15.74 -6.32 -16.13
N LYS A 98 -15.81 -5.18 -15.44
CA LYS A 98 -14.65 -4.38 -15.04
C LYS A 98 -14.35 -4.63 -13.56
N LEU A 99 -13.07 -4.60 -13.23
CA LEU A 99 -12.57 -4.53 -11.85
C LEU A 99 -11.80 -3.21 -11.70
N TYR A 100 -11.16 -3.03 -10.55
CA TYR A 100 -10.46 -1.79 -10.24
C TYR A 100 -9.02 -2.08 -9.84
N ALA A 101 -8.07 -1.44 -10.53
CA ALA A 101 -6.67 -1.49 -10.14
C ALA A 101 -6.42 -0.44 -9.04
N ASN A 102 -6.06 -0.88 -7.85
CA ASN A 102 -5.61 -0.04 -6.74
C ASN A 102 -4.07 -0.02 -6.73
N ASN A 103 -3.51 1.09 -7.22
CA ASN A 103 -2.08 1.34 -7.22
C ASN A 103 -1.71 2.24 -6.05
N ALA A 104 -0.88 1.72 -5.15
CA ALA A 104 -0.46 2.41 -3.95
C ALA A 104 1.03 2.75 -3.99
N THR A 105 1.36 3.98 -3.59
CA THR A 105 2.70 4.37 -3.15
C THR A 105 2.72 4.36 -1.63
N ILE A 106 3.50 3.46 -1.05
CA ILE A 106 3.62 3.28 0.40
C ILE A 106 4.96 3.86 0.86
N PHE A 107 4.92 4.73 1.86
CA PHE A 107 6.10 5.34 2.46
C PHE A 107 6.38 4.70 3.82
N VAL A 108 7.62 4.27 4.06
CA VAL A 108 8.01 3.53 5.28
C VAL A 108 9.26 4.14 5.91
N TYR A 109 9.12 4.70 7.11
CA TYR A 109 10.22 5.30 7.86
C TYR A 109 10.43 4.60 9.20
N GLU A 110 11.66 4.16 9.50
CA GLU A 110 12.02 3.71 10.85
C GLU A 110 12.17 4.92 11.78
N LEU A 111 11.43 4.94 12.88
CA LEU A 111 11.48 6.01 13.87
C LEU A 111 12.58 5.72 14.89
N VAL A 112 13.55 6.62 14.97
CA VAL A 112 14.65 6.57 15.94
C VAL A 112 14.46 7.70 16.95
N GLU A 113 14.45 7.34 18.24
CA GLU A 113 14.40 8.33 19.32
C GLU A 113 15.76 9.03 19.45
N VAL A 114 15.74 10.36 19.60
CA VAL A 114 16.94 11.19 19.69
C VAL A 114 16.93 11.95 21.02
N ASP A 115 18.01 11.82 21.80
CA ASP A 115 18.19 12.57 23.04
C ASP A 115 18.79 13.97 22.77
N LEU A 116 17.92 14.98 22.84
CA LEU A 116 18.28 16.38 22.64
C LEU A 116 19.12 16.97 23.78
N THR A 117 19.21 16.31 24.94
CA THR A 117 20.03 16.82 26.07
C THR A 117 21.53 16.78 25.75
N SER A 118 21.94 15.92 24.83
CA SER A 118 23.31 15.84 24.31
C SER A 118 23.69 17.03 23.43
N VAL A 119 22.72 17.63 22.73
CA VAL A 119 22.94 18.77 21.82
C VAL A 119 23.02 20.09 22.59
N ILE A 120 22.20 20.24 23.64
CA ILE A 120 22.05 21.50 24.36
C ILE A 120 23.22 21.76 25.34
N LYS A 121 23.91 20.73 25.86
CA LYS A 121 25.05 20.89 26.78
C LYS A 121 26.36 21.35 26.13
N SER A 122 26.36 21.60 24.81
CA SER A 122 27.54 21.98 24.05
C SER A 122 27.71 23.50 23.85
N HIS A 123 26.95 24.34 24.57
CA HIS A 123 27.00 25.80 24.51
C HIS A 123 27.23 26.41 25.88
#